data_AF-X1VLU4-F1
#
_entry.id   AF-X1VLU4-F1
#
_cell.length_a   1.000
_cell.length_b   1.000
_cell.length_c   1.000
_cell.angle_alpha   90.00
_cell.angle_beta   90.00
_cell.angle_gamma   90.00
#
_symmetry.space_group_name_H-M   'P 1'
#
loop_
_entity.id
_entity.type
_entity.pdbx_description
1 polymer ?
#
loop_
_entity_poly.entity_id
_entity_poly.type
_entity_poly.pdbx_seq_one_letter_code
_entity_poly.pdbx_strand_id
1 'polypeptide(L)'
;VKQIGRHILFLDRSLQFIRPGGRMVIVLPQSLLNSANAEYIRRFIVDEARILAVVGLHGNTFKPHTGIKTSILFLQKYTNEEKKKIQGIKVKCKREWFEFVERLKKEYQDVGWDKLLSGEGLNEELKSFVETYFEEREEIEEETRNKLEESIEGSEDE
;
A
#
# COMPACT_ATOMS: atom_id res chain seq x y z
N VAL A 1 -9.03 10.97 22.36
CA VAL A 1 -8.68 9.53 22.42
C VAL A 1 -8.81 8.97 21.01
N LYS A 2 -7.73 8.43 20.41
CA LYS A 2 -7.75 7.88 19.05
C LYS A 2 -8.61 6.62 19.07
N GLN A 3 -9.73 6.60 18.35
CA GLN A 3 -10.67 5.48 18.37
C GLN A 3 -10.04 4.29 17.63
N ILE A 4 -9.68 3.25 18.39
CA ILE A 4 -9.10 2.02 17.84
C ILE A 4 -10.25 1.13 17.35
N GLY A 5 -10.18 0.68 16.10
CA GLY A 5 -11.20 -0.20 15.53
C GLY A 5 -11.24 -1.55 16.25
N ARG A 6 -12.41 -1.99 16.72
CA ARG A 6 -12.58 -3.23 17.51
C ARG A 6 -11.94 -4.47 16.86
N HIS A 7 -11.95 -4.55 15.53
CA HIS A 7 -11.41 -5.68 14.78
C HIS A 7 -9.94 -5.96 15.08
N ILE A 8 -9.12 -4.93 15.30
CA ILE A 8 -7.69 -5.13 15.61
C ILE A 8 -7.49 -5.75 16.99
N LEU A 9 -8.36 -5.43 17.95
CA LEU A 9 -8.31 -5.99 19.30
C LEU A 9 -8.64 -7.49 19.28
N PHE A 10 -9.64 -7.89 18.48
CA PHE A 10 -9.97 -9.30 18.31
C PHE A 10 -8.83 -10.06 17.61
N LEU A 11 -8.19 -9.45 16.62
CA LEU A 11 -7.09 -10.07 15.91
C LEU A 11 -5.87 -10.27 16.81
N ASP A 12 -5.46 -9.23 17.53
CA ASP A 12 -4.36 -9.30 18.50
C ASP A 12 -4.64 -10.32 19.59
N ARG A 13 -5.83 -10.25 20.20
CA ARG A 13 -6.21 -11.19 21.26
C ARG A 13 -6.25 -12.64 20.78
N SER A 14 -6.74 -12.88 19.56
CA SER A 14 -6.75 -14.22 18.97
C SER A 14 -5.33 -14.74 18.73
N LEU A 15 -4.43 -13.90 18.22
CA LEU A 15 -3.01 -14.25 18.04
C LEU A 15 -2.30 -14.54 19.36
N GLN A 16 -2.63 -13.84 20.44
CA GLN A 16 -2.08 -14.11 21.77
C GLN A 16 -2.43 -15.50 22.29
N PHE A 17 -3.63 -16.01 21.98
CA PHE A 17 -4.08 -17.34 22.43
C PHE A 17 -3.47 -18.51 21.65
N ILE A 18 -2.82 -18.24 20.52
CA ILE A 18 -2.23 -19.29 19.68
C ILE A 18 -0.76 -19.47 20.04
N ARG A 19 -0.32 -20.74 20.11
CA ARG A 19 1.09 -21.09 20.30
C ARG A 19 1.94 -20.58 19.12
N PRO A 20 3.23 -20.26 19.32
CA PRO A 20 4.13 -19.93 18.20
C PRO A 20 4.07 -21.02 17.11
N GLY A 21 3.96 -20.63 15.83
CA GLY A 21 3.79 -21.55 14.71
C GLY A 21 2.37 -22.07 14.49
N GLY A 22 1.44 -21.84 15.43
CA GLY A 22 0.05 -22.25 15.32
C GLY A 22 -0.73 -21.46 14.26
N ARG A 23 -1.86 -22.02 13.82
CA ARG A 23 -2.70 -21.46 12.75
C ARG A 23 -4.03 -20.99 13.30
N MET A 24 -4.58 -19.95 12.68
CA MET A 24 -5.95 -19.50 12.91
C MET A 24 -6.63 -19.08 11.63
N VAL A 25 -7.96 -19.04 11.74
CA VAL A 25 -8.85 -18.58 10.69
C VAL A 25 -9.79 -17.57 11.31
N ILE A 26 -9.95 -16.41 10.66
CA ILE A 26 -10.87 -15.36 11.12
C ILE A 26 -11.67 -14.79 9.95
N VAL A 27 -12.95 -14.54 10.19
CA VAL A 27 -13.83 -13.87 9.22
C VAL A 27 -13.77 -12.38 9.47
N LEU A 28 -13.45 -11.61 8.42
CA LEU A 28 -13.35 -10.16 8.47
C LEU A 28 -14.12 -9.52 7.31
N PRO A 29 -14.68 -8.32 7.48
CA PRO A 29 -15.16 -7.51 6.36
C PRO A 29 -14.02 -7.26 5.36
N GLN A 30 -14.33 -7.37 4.07
CA GLN A 30 -13.32 -7.20 3.01
C GLN A 30 -12.72 -5.78 3.00
N SER A 31 -13.47 -4.78 3.48
CA SER A 31 -13.00 -3.40 3.63
C SER A 31 -11.76 -3.26 4.53
N LEU A 32 -11.59 -4.13 5.53
CA LEU A 32 -10.40 -4.13 6.40
C LEU A 32 -9.14 -4.61 5.67
N LEU A 33 -9.31 -5.42 4.63
CA LEU A 33 -8.21 -5.95 3.83
C LEU A 33 -7.89 -5.04 2.64
N ASN A 34 -8.88 -4.31 2.11
CA ASN A 34 -8.68 -3.57 0.85
C ASN A 34 -8.60 -2.05 1.00
N SER A 35 -9.14 -1.45 2.07
CA SER A 35 -9.18 0.01 2.20
C SER A 35 -7.80 0.61 2.52
N ALA A 36 -7.48 1.78 1.96
CA ALA A 36 -6.30 2.57 2.32
C ALA A 36 -6.32 2.95 3.81
N ASN A 37 -7.49 3.34 4.33
CA ASN A 37 -7.68 3.73 5.74
C ASN A 37 -7.42 2.57 6.72
N ALA A 38 -7.43 1.32 6.24
CA ALA A 38 -7.20 0.12 7.03
C ALA A 38 -5.76 -0.41 6.91
N GLU A 39 -4.82 0.35 6.33
CA GLU A 39 -3.42 -0.08 6.18
C GLU A 39 -2.80 -0.53 7.50
N TYR A 40 -3.06 0.18 8.60
CA TYR A 40 -2.53 -0.15 9.91
C TYR A 40 -2.90 -1.56 10.38
N ILE A 41 -4.07 -2.09 9.97
CA ILE A 41 -4.51 -3.45 10.29
C ILE A 41 -3.70 -4.45 9.48
N ARG A 42 -3.53 -4.21 8.17
CA ARG A 42 -2.69 -5.07 7.31
C ARG A 42 -1.25 -5.11 7.80
N ARG A 43 -0.70 -3.95 8.19
CA ARG A 43 0.65 -3.85 8.76
C ARG A 43 0.78 -4.70 10.01
N PHE A 44 -0.17 -4.56 10.94
CA PHE A 44 -0.22 -5.37 12.15
C PHE A 44 -0.27 -6.88 11.85
N ILE A 45 -1.12 -7.32 10.91
CA ILE A 45 -1.22 -8.73 10.51
C ILE A 45 0.15 -9.24 10.04
N VAL A 46 0.79 -8.52 9.12
CA VAL A 46 2.08 -8.93 8.52
C VAL A 46 3.22 -8.90 9.54
N ASP A 47 3.17 -8.01 10.54
CA ASP A 47 4.17 -7.97 11.59
C ASP A 47 4.06 -9.13 12.59
N GLU A 48 2.83 -9.58 12.88
CA GLU A 48 2.59 -10.59 13.91
C GLU A 48 2.41 -12.02 13.38
N ALA A 49 1.99 -12.18 12.12
CA ALA A 49 1.68 -13.48 11.52
C ALA A 49 1.93 -13.53 10.00
N ARG A 50 2.19 -14.73 9.50
CA ARG A 50 2.22 -15.03 8.07
C ARG A 50 0.80 -15.19 7.55
N ILE A 51 0.45 -14.48 6.48
CA ILE A 51 -0.79 -14.71 5.72
C ILE A 51 -0.60 -15.97 4.88
N LEU A 52 -1.48 -16.96 5.06
CA LEU A 52 -1.47 -18.19 4.28
C LEU A 52 -2.41 -18.10 3.08
N ALA A 53 -3.60 -17.55 3.29
CA ALA A 53 -4.63 -17.38 2.26
C ALA A 53 -5.65 -16.32 2.67
N VAL A 54 -6.27 -15.71 1.66
CA VAL A 54 -7.44 -14.84 1.80
C VAL A 54 -8.50 -15.36 0.85
N VAL A 55 -9.65 -15.76 1.39
CA VAL A 55 -10.76 -16.32 0.60
C VAL A 55 -11.95 -15.37 0.68
N GLY A 56 -12.31 -14.75 -0.44
CA GLY A 56 -13.49 -13.91 -0.53
C GLY A 56 -14.77 -14.74 -0.48
N LEU A 57 -15.76 -14.28 0.29
CA LEU A 57 -17.08 -14.90 0.39
C LEU A 57 -18.09 -14.16 -0.49
N HIS A 58 -19.13 -14.87 -0.93
CA HIS A 58 -20.21 -14.28 -1.70
C HIS A 58 -21.04 -13.33 -0.83
N GLY A 59 -21.59 -12.25 -1.42
CA GLY A 59 -22.37 -11.25 -0.67
C GLY A 59 -23.66 -11.76 -0.01
N ASN A 60 -24.10 -12.98 -0.36
CA ASN A 60 -25.26 -13.64 0.23
C ASN A 60 -24.90 -14.58 1.39
N THR A 61 -23.62 -14.83 1.68
CA THR A 61 -23.18 -15.83 2.66
C THR A 61 -23.71 -15.57 4.08
N PHE A 62 -23.90 -14.31 4.47
CA PHE A 62 -24.38 -13.94 5.82
C PHE A 62 -25.80 -13.35 5.84
N LYS A 63 -26.58 -13.52 4.76
CA LYS A 63 -27.99 -13.12 4.75
C LYS A 63 -28.85 -14.02 5.66
N PRO A 64 -29.92 -13.50 6.30
CA PRO A 64 -30.45 -12.14 6.16
C PRO A 64 -29.77 -11.10 7.06
N HIS A 65 -28.84 -11.50 7.93
CA HIS A 65 -28.25 -10.65 8.97
C HIS A 65 -27.38 -9.51 8.40
N THR A 66 -26.63 -9.79 7.33
CA THR A 66 -25.81 -8.76 6.68
C THR A 66 -25.53 -9.08 5.21
N GLY A 67 -25.49 -8.03 4.38
CA GLY A 67 -25.04 -8.09 2.98
C GLY A 67 -23.59 -7.66 2.78
N ILE A 68 -22.82 -7.46 3.86
CA ILE A 68 -21.42 -7.01 3.78
C ILE A 68 -20.57 -8.12 3.16
N LYS A 69 -19.80 -7.77 2.11
CA LYS A 69 -18.76 -8.67 1.55
C LYS A 69 -17.69 -8.94 2.61
N THR A 70 -17.46 -10.21 2.86
CA THR A 70 -16.57 -10.71 3.91
C THR A 70 -15.53 -11.63 3.30
N SER A 71 -14.46 -11.86 4.03
CA SER A 71 -13.39 -12.77 3.62
C SER A 71 -12.93 -13.59 4.81
N ILE A 72 -12.50 -14.81 4.52
CA ILE A 72 -11.85 -15.71 5.47
C ILE A 72 -10.35 -15.52 5.35
N LEU A 73 -9.72 -15.09 6.43
CA LEU A 73 -8.28 -14.87 6.51
C LEU A 73 -7.62 -16.03 7.26
N PHE A 74 -6.70 -16.72 6.58
CA PHE A 74 -5.90 -17.80 7.15
C PHE A 74 -4.53 -17.26 7.57
N LEU A 75 -4.21 -17.38 8.85
CA LEU A 75 -2.96 -16.88 9.44
C LEU A 75 -2.17 -18.00 10.10
N GLN A 76 -0.85 -17.86 10.07
CA GLN A 76 0.07 -18.63 10.90
C GLN A 76 0.91 -17.68 11.75
N LYS A 77 0.82 -17.82 13.08
CA LYS A 77 1.62 -17.04 14.00
C LYS A 77 3.10 -17.39 13.81
N TYR A 78 3.96 -16.37 13.71
CA TYR A 78 5.39 -16.61 13.58
C TYR A 78 5.95 -17.38 14.78
N THR A 79 6.91 -18.25 14.51
CA THR A 79 7.75 -18.83 15.56
C THR A 79 8.68 -17.78 16.14
N ASN A 80 9.21 -18.03 17.33
CA ASN A 80 10.18 -17.13 17.97
C ASN A 80 11.45 -16.95 17.11
N GLU A 81 11.86 -17.99 16.39
CA GLU A 81 13.00 -17.96 15.47
C GLU A 81 12.71 -17.10 14.24
N GLU A 82 11.53 -17.26 13.63
CA GLU A 82 11.11 -16.42 12.50
C GLU A 82 11.03 -14.94 12.92
N LYS A 83 10.47 -14.63 14.09
CA LYS A 83 10.43 -13.25 14.61
C LYS A 83 11.84 -12.66 14.74
N LYS A 84 12.80 -13.43 15.28
CA LYS A 84 14.20 -12.99 15.38
C LYS A 84 14.82 -12.74 13.99
N LYS A 85 14.59 -13.63 13.03
CA LYS A 85 15.08 -13.47 11.64
C LYS A 85 14.50 -12.23 10.98
N ILE A 86 13.19 -12.03 11.08
CA ILE A 86 12.48 -10.86 10.54
C ILE A 86 13.05 -9.57 11.15
N GLN A 87 13.26 -9.56 12.47
CA GLN A 87 13.83 -8.39 13.15
C GLN A 87 15.26 -8.10 12.69
N GLY A 88 16.10 -9.13 12.51
CA GLY A 88 17.46 -8.98 11.98
C GLY A 88 17.47 -8.37 10.58
N ILE A 89 16.59 -8.85 9.69
CA ILE A 89 16.44 -8.30 8.34
C ILE A 89 15.96 -6.85 8.37
N LYS A 90 14.95 -6.53 9.19
CA LYS A 90 14.44 -5.16 9.35
C LYS A 90 15.55 -4.19 9.79
N VAL A 91 16.38 -4.58 10.76
CA VAL A 91 17.51 -3.77 11.22
C VAL A 91 18.55 -3.58 10.11
N LYS A 92 18.88 -4.64 9.37
CA LYS A 92 19.81 -4.57 8.24
C LYS A 92 19.32 -3.61 7.16
N CYS A 93 18.10 -3.79 6.66
CA CYS A 93 17.54 -2.93 5.61
C CYS A 93 17.41 -1.47 6.09
N LYS A 94 17.01 -1.25 7.35
CA LYS A 94 16.92 0.10 7.91
C LYS A 94 18.27 0.81 7.90
N ARG A 95 19.35 0.12 8.26
CA ARG A 95 20.71 0.67 8.21
C ARG A 95 21.15 0.99 6.79
N GLU A 96 20.98 0.05 5.86
CA GLU A 96 21.33 0.26 4.45
C GLU A 96 20.56 1.45 3.86
N TRP A 97 19.28 1.60 4.21
CA TRP A 97 18.47 2.76 3.83
C TRP A 97 19.01 4.07 4.41
N PHE A 98 19.36 4.10 5.70
CA PHE A 98 19.96 5.30 6.30
C PHE A 98 21.28 5.67 5.65
N GLU A 99 22.16 4.70 5.41
CA GLU A 99 23.44 4.91 4.71
C GLU A 99 23.22 5.44 3.29
N PHE A 100 22.23 4.88 2.57
CA PHE A 100 21.82 5.34 1.25
C PHE A 100 21.33 6.80 1.27
N VAL A 101 20.43 7.14 2.18
CA VAL A 101 19.88 8.50 2.31
C VAL A 101 20.96 9.50 2.69
N GLU A 102 21.85 9.14 3.62
CA GLU A 102 22.97 10.01 4.02
C GLU A 102 23.97 10.22 2.87
N ARG A 103 24.18 9.20 2.03
CA ARG A 103 24.95 9.36 0.79
C ARG A 103 24.29 10.34 -0.18
N LEU A 104 22.99 10.18 -0.44
CA LEU A 104 22.25 11.09 -1.31
C LEU A 104 22.27 12.53 -0.78
N LYS A 105 22.06 12.73 0.52
CA LYS A 105 22.12 14.07 1.12
C LYS A 105 23.46 14.75 0.91
N LYS A 106 24.57 14.00 0.96
CA LYS A 106 25.93 14.53 0.69
C LYS A 106 26.13 14.84 -0.78
N GLU A 107 25.68 13.94 -1.66
CA GLU A 107 25.82 14.08 -3.12
C GLU A 107 25.03 15.28 -3.65
N TYR A 108 23.85 15.53 -3.09
CA TYR A 108 22.95 16.60 -3.52
C TYR A 108 22.90 17.78 -2.52
N GLN A 109 23.90 17.94 -1.67
CA GLN A 109 23.90 18.96 -0.59
C GLN A 109 23.83 20.40 -1.13
N ASP A 110 24.45 20.64 -2.29
CA ASP A 110 24.61 21.97 -2.90
C ASP A 110 23.71 22.18 -4.13
N VAL A 111 22.72 21.30 -4.33
CA VAL A 111 21.81 21.38 -5.47
C VAL A 111 20.55 22.12 -5.03
N GLY A 112 20.41 23.37 -5.49
CA GLY A 112 19.19 24.15 -5.31
C GLY A 112 18.00 23.46 -6.00
N TRP A 113 16.86 23.38 -5.33
CA TRP A 113 15.61 22.85 -5.87
C TRP A 113 15.07 23.65 -7.08
N ASP A 114 15.61 24.83 -7.31
CA ASP A 114 15.27 25.82 -8.34
C ASP A 114 16.21 25.79 -9.55
N LYS A 115 17.19 24.89 -9.58
CA LYS A 115 18.11 24.76 -10.71
C LYS A 115 17.38 24.10 -11.90
N LEU A 116 17.24 24.83 -13.01
CA LEU A 116 16.72 24.27 -14.26
C LEU A 116 17.56 23.06 -14.67
N LEU A 117 16.94 21.88 -14.66
CA LEU A 117 17.56 20.64 -15.09
C LEU A 117 17.69 20.68 -16.62
N SER A 118 18.90 20.83 -17.14
CA SER A 118 19.17 20.55 -18.55
C SER A 118 19.22 19.02 -18.73
N GLY A 119 18.54 18.50 -19.75
CA GLY A 119 18.39 17.05 -20.01
C GLY A 119 19.69 16.28 -20.26
N GLU A 120 20.84 16.96 -20.26
CA GLU A 120 22.18 16.38 -20.44
C GLU A 120 22.77 15.79 -19.14
N GLY A 121 22.20 16.11 -17.97
CA GLY A 121 22.73 15.68 -16.66
C GLY A 121 22.01 14.51 -15.99
N LEU A 122 20.94 13.98 -16.60
CA LEU A 122 20.16 12.88 -16.01
C LEU A 122 20.70 11.51 -16.45
N ASN A 123 20.67 10.52 -15.55
CA ASN A 123 20.90 9.14 -15.95
C ASN A 123 19.77 8.66 -16.87
N GLU A 124 20.02 7.63 -17.67
CA GLU A 124 19.03 7.12 -18.64
C GLU A 124 17.71 6.69 -17.97
N GLU A 125 17.76 6.12 -16.76
CA GLU A 125 16.55 5.72 -16.02
C GLU A 125 15.67 6.92 -15.65
N LEU A 126 16.25 7.99 -15.10
CA LEU A 126 15.50 9.19 -14.73
C LEU A 126 15.04 9.95 -15.98
N LYS A 127 15.84 9.95 -17.05
CA LYS A 127 15.45 10.54 -18.32
C LYS A 127 14.22 9.83 -18.90
N SER A 128 14.26 8.51 -18.99
CA SER A 128 13.11 7.69 -19.41
C SER A 128 11.90 7.89 -18.51
N PHE A 129 12.09 7.93 -17.19
CA PHE A 129 11.00 8.19 -16.24
C PHE A 129 10.35 9.56 -16.45
N VAL A 130 11.16 10.61 -16.61
CA VAL A 130 10.70 11.98 -16.84
C VAL A 130 9.97 12.06 -18.17
N GLU A 131 10.54 11.54 -19.26
CA GLU A 131 9.90 11.49 -20.58
C GLU A 131 8.53 10.80 -20.49
N THR A 132 8.46 9.59 -19.95
CA THR A 132 7.19 8.86 -19.79
C THR A 132 6.19 9.61 -18.92
N TYR A 133 6.61 10.18 -17.78
CA TYR A 133 5.70 10.85 -16.85
C TYR A 133 5.11 12.16 -17.42
N PHE A 134 5.89 12.89 -18.20
CA PHE A 134 5.42 14.13 -18.83
C PHE A 134 4.66 13.88 -20.14
N GLU A 135 5.04 12.86 -20.93
CA GLU A 135 4.27 12.41 -22.11
C GLU A 135 2.86 11.93 -21.69
N GLU A 136 2.75 11.10 -20.65
CA GLU A 136 1.45 10.66 -20.12
C GLU A 136 0.58 11.85 -19.67
N ARG A 137 1.20 12.93 -19.17
CA ARG A 137 0.48 14.15 -18.78
C ARG A 137 0.00 14.97 -19.97
N GLU A 138 0.83 15.12 -20.99
CA GLU A 138 0.47 15.85 -22.21
C GLU A 138 -0.68 15.13 -22.94
N GLU A 139 -0.64 13.80 -23.05
CA GLU A 139 -1.74 13.01 -23.63
C GLU A 139 -3.06 13.20 -22.87
N ILE A 140 -3.02 13.19 -21.52
CA ILE A 140 -4.21 13.41 -20.69
C ILE A 140 -4.74 14.83 -20.85
N GLU A 141 -3.87 15.84 -20.89
CA GLU A 141 -4.26 17.24 -21.05
C GLU A 141 -4.84 17.52 -22.46
N GLU A 142 -4.28 16.91 -23.50
CA GLU A 142 -4.78 16.99 -24.87
C GLU A 142 -6.13 16.27 -25.04
N GLU A 143 -6.29 15.06 -24.49
CA GLU A 143 -7.59 14.40 -24.43
C GLU A 143 -8.65 15.22 -23.69
N THR A 144 -8.28 15.86 -22.59
CA THR A 144 -9.20 16.69 -21.80
C THR A 144 -9.62 17.92 -22.58
N ARG A 145 -8.69 18.53 -23.33
CA ARG A 145 -8.94 19.69 -24.19
C ARG A 145 -9.86 19.34 -25.36
N ASN A 146 -9.60 18.25 -26.05
CA ASN A 146 -10.43 17.77 -27.16
C ASN A 146 -11.86 17.46 -26.68
N LYS A 147 -12.03 16.82 -25.52
CA LYS A 147 -13.36 16.57 -24.92
C LYS A 147 -14.10 17.85 -24.54
N LEU A 148 -13.38 18.89 -24.09
CA LEU A 148 -13.97 20.19 -23.78
C LEU A 148 -14.40 20.92 -25.06
N GLU A 149 -13.60 20.85 -26.13
CA GLU A 149 -13.94 21.43 -27.44
C GLU A 149 -15.16 20.73 -28.06
N GLU A 150 -15.22 19.40 -28.05
CA GLU A 150 -16.41 18.63 -28.48
C GLU A 150 -17.67 18.95 -27.67
N SER A 151 -17.52 19.25 -26.37
CA SER A 151 -18.64 19.61 -25.50
C SER A 151 -19.16 21.04 -25.75
N ILE A 152 -18.29 21.94 -26.22
CA ILE A 152 -18.66 23.31 -26.58
C ILE A 152 -19.36 23.31 -27.94
N GLU A 153 -18.82 22.57 -28.92
CA GLU A 153 -19.43 22.42 -30.25
C GLU A 153 -20.80 21.70 -30.19
N GLY A 154 -20.96 20.69 -29.33
CA GLY A 154 -22.24 19.99 -29.15
C GLY A 154 -23.33 20.80 -28.42
N SER A 155 -23.01 21.96 -27.86
CA SER A 155 -23.96 22.84 -27.17
C SER A 155 -24.48 24.01 -28.01
N GLU A 156 -23.91 24.21 -29.21
CA GLU A 156 -24.35 25.24 -30.16
C GLU A 156 -25.42 24.73 -31.16
N ASP A 157 -25.76 23.44 -31.12
CA ASP A 157 -26.71 22.76 -32.03
C ASP A 157 -28.06 22.31 -31.38
N GLU A 158 -28.42 22.79 -30.18
CA GLU A 158 -29.79 22.70 -29.60
C GLU A 158 -30.40 24.09 -29.31
#